data_AF-A0A6D2D5V1-F1
#
_entry.id   AF-A0A6D2D5V1-F1
#
_cell.length_a   1.000
_cell.length_b   1.000
_cell.length_c   1.000
_cell.angle_alpha   90.00
_cell.angle_beta   90.00
_cell.angle_gamma   90.00
#
_symmetry.space_group_name_H-M   'P 1'
#
loop_
_entity.id
_entity.type
_entity.pdbx_description
1 polymer ?
#
loop_
_entity_poly.entity_id
_entity_poly.type
_entity_poly.pdbx_seq_one_letter_code
_entity_poly.pdbx_strand_id
1 'polypeptide(L)'
;MDIIRNSVWLSQGTDLLAEGLYRVLDFDRKVDLLILFKIKSERTGKPIPFSFSMFKYYIESNSITCKDYIYPSYMLVDEKELTDKDRGRRDENYNIIKDLVDDRMFLFDYALHKKSHLLMDYSRNKKISQYTIRTLLALYWRHGQDIYALLPAFSNCGAAGKSRIKHEIKLGNSKKNRALPNERSRVFILNERDINNIRKSLITYHYKVNGDTIKKTLERHIDLY
;
A
#
# COMPACT_ATOMS: atom_id res chain seq x y z
N MET A 1 19.76 24.16 -7.12
CA MET A 1 19.36 22.75 -7.29
C MET A 1 18.13 22.73 -8.17
N ASP A 2 18.12 21.95 -9.25
CA ASP A 2 17.04 22.02 -10.23
C ASP A 2 15.79 21.25 -9.80
N ILE A 3 14.64 21.89 -9.90
CA ILE A 3 13.34 21.25 -9.71
C ILE A 3 13.04 20.44 -10.97
N ILE A 4 13.12 19.11 -10.86
CA ILE A 4 12.85 18.17 -11.95
C ILE A 4 11.63 17.30 -11.64
N ARG A 5 10.99 16.77 -12.68
CA ARG A 5 9.88 15.83 -12.52
C ARG A 5 10.33 14.61 -11.72
N ASN A 6 9.45 14.10 -10.85
CA ASN A 6 9.67 13.01 -9.91
C ASN A 6 10.73 13.24 -8.82
N SER A 7 11.39 14.40 -8.76
CA SER A 7 12.24 14.74 -7.62
C SER A 7 11.44 14.80 -6.32
N VAL A 8 12.09 14.46 -5.21
CA VAL A 8 11.47 14.36 -3.89
C VAL A 8 12.11 15.37 -2.95
N TRP A 9 11.26 16.04 -2.18
CA TRP A 9 11.63 17.19 -1.37
C TRP A 9 10.98 17.08 0.01
N LEU A 10 11.77 17.33 1.05
CA LEU A 10 11.32 17.42 2.43
C LEU A 10 11.02 18.88 2.76
N SER A 11 9.77 19.17 3.08
CA SER A 11 9.35 20.43 3.67
C SER A 11 9.41 20.31 5.19
N GLN A 12 10.09 21.25 5.85
CA GLN A 12 10.11 21.36 7.31
C GLN A 12 8.84 22.00 7.89
N GLY A 13 7.85 22.31 7.05
CA GLY A 13 6.68 23.08 7.43
C GLY A 13 6.93 24.57 7.20
N THR A 14 6.16 25.14 6.28
CA THR A 14 6.15 26.56 5.96
C THR A 14 4.72 27.08 6.09
N ASP A 15 4.54 28.39 6.03
CA ASP A 15 3.22 29.02 6.09
C ASP A 15 2.25 28.52 4.99
N LEU A 16 2.81 28.09 3.84
CA LEU A 16 2.03 27.68 2.66
C LEU A 16 2.08 26.17 2.38
N LEU A 17 3.10 25.46 2.85
CA LEU A 17 3.30 24.03 2.62
C LEU A 17 3.58 23.31 3.93
N ALA A 18 2.64 22.46 4.35
CA ALA A 18 2.75 21.67 5.57
C ALA A 18 4.00 20.77 5.57
N GLU A 19 4.47 20.42 6.77
CA GLU A 19 5.60 19.51 6.94
C GLU A 19 5.35 18.15 6.27
N GLY A 20 6.38 17.61 5.64
CA GLY A 20 6.39 16.25 5.10
C GLY A 20 7.18 16.12 3.81
N LEU A 21 7.12 14.91 3.25
CA LEU A 21 7.82 14.55 2.02
C LEU A 21 6.88 14.73 0.81
N TYR A 22 7.36 15.43 -0.22
CA TYR A 22 6.59 15.76 -1.41
C TYR A 22 7.35 15.35 -2.66
N ARG A 23 6.63 14.79 -3.65
CA ARG A 23 7.16 14.55 -4.99
C ARG A 23 6.64 15.60 -5.95
N VAL A 24 7.51 16.07 -6.84
CA VAL A 24 7.11 16.90 -7.98
C VAL A 24 6.54 16.00 -9.07
N LEU A 25 5.26 16.19 -9.44
CA LEU A 25 4.63 15.41 -10.51
C LEU A 25 4.75 16.06 -11.88
N ASP A 26 4.57 17.38 -11.94
CA ASP A 26 4.73 18.21 -13.14
C ASP A 26 4.78 19.69 -12.73
N PHE A 27 5.17 20.57 -13.64
CA PHE A 27 5.16 22.02 -13.45
C PHE A 27 5.06 22.77 -14.76
N ASP A 28 4.50 23.97 -14.70
CA ASP A 28 4.52 24.94 -15.78
C ASP A 28 5.04 26.29 -15.26
N ARG A 29 6.25 26.64 -15.69
CA ARG A 29 6.94 27.86 -15.27
C ARG A 29 6.27 29.13 -15.81
N LYS A 30 5.54 29.05 -16.93
CA LYS A 30 4.90 30.23 -17.55
C LYS A 30 3.73 30.74 -16.74
N VAL A 31 3.03 29.83 -16.06
CA VAL A 31 1.85 30.13 -15.22
C VAL A 31 2.15 29.97 -13.72
N ASP A 32 3.43 29.93 -13.35
CA ASP A 32 3.92 29.78 -11.97
C ASP A 32 3.31 28.60 -11.21
N LEU A 33 3.10 27.45 -11.87
CA LEU A 33 2.39 26.32 -11.30
C LEU A 33 3.29 25.09 -11.14
N LEU A 34 3.25 24.49 -9.96
CA LEU A 34 3.94 23.26 -9.58
C LEU A 34 2.92 22.29 -8.99
N ILE A 35 2.89 21.05 -9.47
CA ILE A 35 2.01 20.02 -8.92
C ILE A 35 2.83 19.10 -8.02
N LEU A 36 2.52 19.14 -6.73
CA LEU A 36 3.16 18.34 -5.70
C LEU A 36 2.27 17.16 -5.30
N PHE A 37 2.88 16.05 -4.91
CA PHE A 37 2.18 14.93 -4.30
C PHE A 37 2.80 14.59 -2.96
N LYS A 38 2.02 14.69 -1.89
CA LYS A 38 2.51 14.37 -0.54
C LYS A 38 2.67 12.85 -0.41
N ILE A 39 3.90 12.40 -0.16
CA ILE A 39 4.23 11.00 0.05
C ILE A 39 3.79 10.62 1.47
N LYS A 40 2.80 9.73 1.56
CA LYS A 40 2.25 9.22 2.82
C LYS A 40 1.89 7.74 2.69
N SER A 41 1.58 7.08 3.81
CA SER A 41 1.13 5.68 3.84
C SER A 41 -0.34 5.48 3.44
N GLU A 42 -1.15 6.55 3.47
CA GLU A 42 -2.58 6.54 3.10
C GLU A 42 -2.80 5.90 1.72
N ARG A 43 -3.90 5.20 1.46
CA ARG A 43 -4.10 4.54 0.14
C ARG A 43 -4.50 5.50 -0.96
N THR A 44 -5.15 6.60 -0.60
CA THR A 44 -5.60 7.63 -1.50
C THR A 44 -4.88 8.93 -1.16
N GLY A 45 -4.63 9.73 -2.18
CA GLY A 45 -3.99 11.03 -2.06
C GLY A 45 -4.33 11.86 -3.27
N LYS A 46 -4.38 13.18 -3.09
CA LYS A 46 -4.63 14.12 -4.18
C LYS A 46 -3.39 14.97 -4.38
N PRO A 47 -2.94 15.19 -5.63
CA PRO A 47 -1.93 16.20 -5.92
C PRO A 47 -2.40 17.58 -5.46
N ILE A 48 -1.44 18.41 -5.10
CA ILE A 48 -1.61 19.74 -4.53
C ILE A 48 -0.96 20.72 -5.51
N PRO A 49 -1.70 21.70 -6.04
CA PRO A 49 -1.11 22.80 -6.79
C PRO A 49 -0.35 23.74 -5.85
N PHE A 50 0.79 24.25 -6.29
CA PHE A 50 1.66 25.13 -5.54
C PHE A 50 2.35 26.13 -6.48
N SER A 51 2.80 27.29 -5.96
CA SER A 51 3.56 28.25 -6.77
C SER A 51 4.97 27.74 -7.02
N PHE A 52 5.40 27.74 -8.28
CA PHE A 52 6.77 27.33 -8.64
C PHE A 52 7.81 28.27 -8.02
N SER A 53 7.55 29.57 -8.08
CA SER A 53 8.41 30.63 -7.55
C SER A 53 8.52 30.57 -6.03
N MET A 54 7.40 30.36 -5.32
CA MET A 54 7.44 30.17 -3.86
C MET A 54 8.17 28.89 -3.47
N PHE A 55 8.00 27.80 -4.22
CA PHE A 55 8.74 26.57 -3.95
C PHE A 55 10.25 26.78 -4.09
N LYS A 56 10.66 27.51 -5.13
CA LYS A 56 12.07 27.88 -5.35
C LYS A 56 12.60 28.75 -4.22
N TYR A 57 11.84 29.76 -3.79
CA TYR A 57 12.19 30.59 -2.64
C TYR A 57 12.42 29.75 -1.37
N TYR A 58 11.55 28.78 -1.09
CA TYR A 58 11.71 27.91 0.08
C TYR A 58 12.88 26.93 -0.03
N ILE A 59 13.31 26.59 -1.25
CA ILE A 59 14.57 25.84 -1.46
C ILE A 59 15.76 26.74 -1.12
N GLU A 60 15.76 27.99 -1.61
CA GLU A 60 16.82 28.96 -1.36
C GLU A 60 16.93 29.34 0.13
N SER A 61 15.80 29.37 0.84
CA SER A 61 15.75 29.60 2.29
C SER A 61 16.04 28.35 3.15
N ASN A 62 16.37 27.20 2.54
CA ASN A 62 16.57 25.90 3.20
C ASN A 62 15.36 25.34 3.96
N SER A 63 14.16 25.89 3.78
CA SER A 63 12.92 25.36 4.38
C SER A 63 12.43 24.10 3.65
N ILE A 64 12.81 23.94 2.38
CA ILE A 64 12.56 22.76 1.56
C ILE A 64 13.90 22.22 1.05
N THR A 65 14.18 20.94 1.29
CA THR A 65 15.45 20.31 0.91
C THR A 65 15.22 19.08 0.04
N CYS A 66 16.08 18.87 -0.96
CA CYS A 66 15.99 17.68 -1.81
C CYS A 66 16.34 16.43 -1.00
N LYS A 67 15.62 15.34 -1.23
CA LYS A 67 15.85 14.03 -0.60
C LYS A 67 15.77 12.91 -1.62
N ASP A 68 16.58 11.90 -1.40
CA ASP A 68 16.44 10.64 -2.11
C ASP A 68 15.19 9.91 -1.65
N TYR A 69 14.57 9.19 -2.58
CA TYR A 69 13.40 8.38 -2.31
C TYR A 69 13.76 6.90 -2.44
N ILE A 70 13.68 6.19 -1.31
CA ILE A 70 13.88 4.74 -1.29
C ILE A 70 12.59 4.08 -1.76
N TYR A 71 12.66 3.41 -2.90
CA TYR A 71 11.55 2.64 -3.43
C TYR A 71 11.30 1.38 -2.58
N PRO A 72 10.02 0.98 -2.41
CA PRO A 72 9.70 -0.31 -1.79
C PRO A 72 10.37 -1.48 -2.50
N SER A 73 10.82 -2.48 -1.73
CA SER A 73 11.53 -3.65 -2.27
C SER A 73 10.76 -4.42 -3.33
N TYR A 74 9.42 -4.47 -3.24
CA TYR A 74 8.59 -5.15 -4.23
C TYR A 74 8.61 -4.49 -5.62
N MET A 75 9.06 -3.24 -5.73
CA MET A 75 9.25 -2.56 -7.01
C MET A 75 10.61 -2.86 -7.64
N LEU A 76 11.59 -3.29 -6.84
CA LEU A 76 12.98 -3.50 -7.24
C LEU A 76 13.16 -4.94 -7.74
N VAL A 77 12.37 -5.34 -8.74
CA VAL A 77 12.36 -6.70 -9.30
C VAL A 77 12.70 -6.61 -10.79
N ASP A 78 13.55 -7.53 -11.26
CA ASP A 78 13.85 -7.66 -12.70
C ASP A 78 12.60 -8.18 -13.44
N GLU A 79 12.31 -7.62 -14.62
CA GLU A 79 11.19 -8.02 -15.48
C GLU A 79 11.21 -9.53 -15.80
N LYS A 80 12.40 -10.13 -15.88
CA LYS A 80 12.60 -11.57 -16.12
C LYS A 80 12.20 -12.45 -14.94
N GLU A 81 12.27 -11.91 -13.73
CA GLU A 81 11.93 -12.61 -12.48
C GLU A 81 10.44 -12.46 -12.13
N LEU A 82 9.71 -11.58 -12.83
CA LEU A 82 8.28 -11.41 -12.63
C LEU A 82 7.48 -12.62 -13.12
N THR A 83 6.58 -13.11 -12.26
CA THR A 83 5.59 -14.10 -12.66
C THR A 83 4.60 -13.47 -13.66
N ASP A 84 4.13 -14.25 -14.63
CA ASP A 84 3.14 -13.76 -15.61
C ASP A 84 1.86 -13.23 -14.95
N LYS A 85 1.51 -13.78 -13.77
CA LYS A 85 0.37 -13.30 -12.97
C LYS A 85 0.58 -11.91 -12.42
N ASP A 86 1.78 -11.63 -11.90
CA ASP A 86 2.07 -10.32 -11.31
C ASP A 86 2.28 -9.26 -12.39
N ARG A 87 2.91 -9.65 -13.51
CA ARG A 87 2.98 -8.83 -14.73
C ARG A 87 1.57 -8.47 -15.24
N GLY A 88 0.70 -9.47 -15.42
CA GLY A 88 -0.67 -9.27 -15.86
C GLY A 88 -1.45 -8.30 -14.96
N ARG A 89 -1.36 -8.46 -13.64
CA ARG A 89 -2.00 -7.54 -12.68
C ARG A 89 -1.47 -6.10 -12.78
N ARG A 90 -0.15 -5.93 -12.92
CA ARG A 90 0.47 -4.61 -13.09
C ARG A 90 -0.09 -3.94 -14.35
N ASP A 91 -0.08 -4.66 -15.47
CA ASP A 91 -0.47 -4.13 -16.77
C ASP A 91 -1.98 -3.84 -16.82
N GLU A 92 -2.81 -4.71 -16.25
CA GLU A 92 -4.25 -4.46 -16.04
C GLU A 92 -4.48 -3.18 -15.23
N ASN A 93 -3.80 -3.04 -14.08
CA ASN A 93 -3.90 -1.85 -13.25
C ASN A 93 -3.44 -0.58 -13.97
N TYR A 94 -2.35 -0.67 -14.74
CA TYR A 94 -1.84 0.45 -15.52
C TYR A 94 -2.84 0.87 -16.60
N ASN A 95 -3.41 -0.10 -17.33
CA ASN A 95 -4.42 0.16 -18.36
C ASN A 95 -5.67 0.87 -17.82
N ILE A 96 -6.01 0.68 -16.54
CA ILE A 96 -7.12 1.41 -15.90
C ILE A 96 -6.83 2.91 -15.82
N ILE A 97 -5.57 3.31 -15.57
CA ILE A 97 -5.21 4.71 -15.33
C ILE A 97 -4.45 5.36 -16.50
N LYS A 98 -4.01 4.58 -17.48
CA LYS A 98 -3.14 5.01 -18.60
C LYS A 98 -3.65 6.28 -19.27
N ASP A 99 -4.91 6.27 -19.71
CA ASP A 99 -5.51 7.41 -20.42
C ASP A 99 -5.52 8.70 -19.57
N LEU A 100 -5.62 8.57 -18.24
CA LEU A 100 -5.60 9.71 -17.32
C LEU A 100 -4.19 10.23 -17.04
N VAL A 101 -3.20 9.34 -16.95
CA VAL A 101 -1.81 9.75 -16.64
C VAL A 101 -1.04 10.24 -17.86
N ASP A 102 -1.47 9.83 -19.06
CA ASP A 102 -0.96 10.32 -20.34
C ASP A 102 -1.52 11.73 -20.65
N ASP A 103 -2.71 12.06 -20.13
CA ASP A 103 -3.28 13.41 -20.24
C ASP A 103 -2.67 14.37 -19.19
N ARG A 104 -1.76 15.22 -19.66
CA ARG A 104 -1.18 16.29 -18.84
C ARG A 104 -2.25 17.21 -18.26
N MET A 105 -3.29 17.56 -19.02
CA MET A 105 -4.34 18.48 -18.58
C MET A 105 -5.16 17.90 -17.44
N PHE A 106 -5.42 16.60 -17.47
CA PHE A 106 -6.08 15.90 -16.37
C PHE A 106 -5.33 16.11 -15.05
N LEU A 107 -4.00 15.99 -15.02
CA LEU A 107 -3.24 16.16 -13.78
C LEU A 107 -3.45 17.56 -13.17
N PHE A 108 -3.41 18.61 -13.99
CA PHE A 108 -3.61 19.99 -13.53
C PHE A 108 -5.05 20.23 -13.06
N ASP A 109 -6.05 19.86 -13.86
CA ASP A 109 -7.48 19.94 -13.49
C ASP A 109 -7.75 19.19 -12.19
N TYR A 110 -7.27 17.94 -12.14
CA TYR A 110 -7.45 17.06 -11.01
C TYR A 110 -6.82 17.66 -9.75
N ALA A 111 -5.62 18.25 -9.82
CA ALA A 111 -4.99 18.90 -8.68
C ALA A 111 -5.77 20.14 -8.20
N LEU A 112 -6.22 21.00 -9.13
CA LEU A 112 -6.87 22.28 -8.84
C LEU A 112 -8.28 22.13 -8.24
N HIS A 113 -9.07 21.16 -8.69
CA HIS A 113 -10.48 21.07 -8.30
C HIS A 113 -10.77 20.03 -7.22
N LYS A 114 -11.49 20.40 -6.15
CA LYS A 114 -11.84 19.48 -5.04
C LYS A 114 -12.56 18.21 -5.52
N LYS A 115 -13.45 18.35 -6.50
CA LYS A 115 -14.11 17.26 -7.22
C LYS A 115 -13.75 17.39 -8.69
N SER A 116 -13.18 16.34 -9.28
CA SER A 116 -12.84 16.33 -10.71
C SER A 116 -13.97 15.69 -11.50
N HIS A 117 -14.57 16.46 -12.40
CA HIS A 117 -15.60 15.96 -13.33
C HIS A 117 -15.01 14.96 -14.32
N LEU A 118 -13.79 15.22 -14.81
CA LEU A 118 -13.04 14.31 -15.69
C LEU A 118 -12.91 12.91 -15.08
N LEU A 119 -12.55 12.82 -13.79
CA LEU A 119 -12.47 11.53 -13.12
C LEU A 119 -13.85 10.86 -12.98
N MET A 120 -14.91 11.62 -12.71
CA MET A 120 -16.26 11.07 -12.58
C MET A 120 -16.76 10.50 -13.91
N ASP A 121 -16.55 11.21 -15.00
CA ASP A 121 -16.94 10.78 -16.35
C ASP A 121 -16.11 9.59 -16.80
N TYR A 122 -14.79 9.63 -16.56
CA TYR A 122 -13.91 8.50 -16.84
C TYR A 122 -14.32 7.23 -16.08
N SER A 123 -14.62 7.36 -14.79
CA SER A 123 -15.11 6.26 -13.93
C SER A 123 -16.42 5.68 -14.45
N ARG A 124 -17.37 6.52 -14.89
CA ARG A 124 -18.65 6.09 -15.47
C ARG A 124 -18.44 5.33 -16.78
N ASN A 125 -17.59 5.85 -17.66
CA ASN A 125 -17.31 5.27 -18.97
C ASN A 125 -16.60 3.92 -18.87
N LYS A 126 -15.58 3.81 -18.01
CA LYS A 126 -14.84 2.55 -17.79
C LYS A 126 -15.59 1.57 -16.89
N LYS A 127 -16.69 1.99 -16.23
CA LYS A 127 -17.44 1.21 -15.22
C LYS A 127 -16.57 0.72 -14.06
N ILE A 128 -15.59 1.52 -13.66
CA ILE A 128 -14.67 1.22 -12.54
C ILE A 128 -14.93 2.23 -11.44
N SER A 129 -14.90 1.79 -10.18
CA SER A 129 -15.12 2.69 -9.04
C SER A 129 -14.07 3.82 -8.99
N GLN A 130 -14.51 5.04 -8.67
CA GLN A 130 -13.59 6.17 -8.47
C GLN A 130 -12.55 5.87 -7.39
N TYR A 131 -12.91 5.10 -6.36
CA TYR A 131 -11.98 4.72 -5.30
C TYR A 131 -10.81 3.90 -5.84
N THR A 132 -11.09 2.92 -6.71
CA THR A 132 -10.05 2.10 -7.36
C THR A 132 -9.11 2.99 -8.18
N ILE A 133 -9.66 3.84 -9.05
CA ILE A 133 -8.87 4.72 -9.90
C ILE A 133 -8.00 5.67 -9.06
N ARG A 134 -8.57 6.30 -8.03
CA ARG A 134 -7.81 7.19 -7.12
C ARG A 134 -6.70 6.47 -6.38
N THR A 135 -6.90 5.22 -6.01
CA THR A 135 -5.88 4.40 -5.33
C THR A 135 -4.73 4.08 -6.28
N LEU A 136 -5.03 3.69 -7.52
CA LEU A 136 -4.02 3.40 -8.54
C LEU A 136 -3.23 4.66 -8.92
N LEU A 137 -3.91 5.80 -9.12
CA LEU A 137 -3.26 7.09 -9.38
C LEU A 137 -2.36 7.51 -8.20
N ALA A 138 -2.84 7.36 -6.96
CA ALA A 138 -2.06 7.70 -5.78
C ALA A 138 -0.80 6.82 -5.63
N LEU A 139 -0.88 5.51 -5.94
CA LEU A 139 0.27 4.61 -5.96
C LEU A 139 1.27 5.01 -7.05
N TYR A 140 0.79 5.23 -8.27
CA TYR A 140 1.61 5.63 -9.41
C TYR A 140 2.36 6.94 -9.11
N TRP A 141 1.67 7.98 -8.65
CA TRP A 141 2.29 9.26 -8.31
C TRP A 141 3.23 9.19 -7.10
N ARG A 142 2.89 8.42 -6.07
CA ARG A 142 3.75 8.24 -4.89
C ARG A 142 5.11 7.71 -5.25
N HIS A 143 5.13 6.70 -6.11
CA HIS A 143 6.32 5.94 -6.45
C HIS A 143 6.91 6.35 -7.79
N GLY A 144 6.79 7.62 -8.16
CA GLY A 144 7.61 8.21 -9.24
C GLY A 144 7.06 8.08 -10.65
N GLN A 145 5.74 7.88 -10.80
CA GLN A 145 5.10 7.71 -12.10
C GLN A 145 5.67 6.53 -12.89
N ASP A 146 5.93 5.45 -12.17
CA ASP A 146 6.51 4.22 -12.70
C ASP A 146 5.45 3.10 -12.68
N ILE A 147 5.39 2.28 -13.73
CA ILE A 147 4.43 1.17 -13.84
C ILE A 147 4.63 0.11 -12.75
N TYR A 148 5.87 -0.10 -12.29
CA TYR A 148 6.23 -1.05 -11.24
C TYR A 148 5.64 -0.64 -9.88
N ALA A 149 5.20 0.62 -9.73
CA ALA A 149 4.41 1.05 -8.57
C ALA A 149 3.09 0.29 -8.39
N LEU A 150 2.60 -0.32 -9.48
CA LEU A 150 1.35 -1.07 -9.52
C LEU A 150 1.55 -2.58 -9.33
N LEU A 151 2.80 -3.02 -9.08
CA LEU A 151 3.07 -4.39 -8.67
C LEU A 151 2.41 -4.71 -7.32
N PRO A 152 2.01 -5.97 -7.11
CA PRO A 152 1.40 -6.37 -5.85
C PRO A 152 2.42 -6.32 -4.71
N ALA A 153 2.12 -5.51 -3.69
CA ALA A 153 2.94 -5.38 -2.49
C ALA A 153 2.77 -6.57 -1.51
N PHE A 154 2.95 -7.81 -1.99
CA PHE A 154 2.79 -9.03 -1.17
C PHE A 154 3.79 -9.08 -0.01
N SER A 155 4.98 -8.52 -0.18
CA SER A 155 5.97 -8.37 0.90
C SER A 155 5.45 -7.54 2.09
N ASN A 156 4.51 -6.62 1.83
CA ASN A 156 3.90 -5.79 2.87
C ASN A 156 2.64 -6.44 3.49
N CYS A 157 2.25 -7.63 3.01
CA CYS A 157 1.07 -8.34 3.45
C CYS A 157 1.38 -9.31 4.61
N GLY A 158 0.35 -9.89 5.22
CA GLY A 158 0.50 -10.94 6.24
C GLY A 158 0.77 -10.45 7.68
N ALA A 159 1.25 -9.22 7.87
CA ALA A 159 1.63 -8.70 9.19
C ALA A 159 2.61 -9.63 9.92
N ALA A 160 3.63 -10.10 9.19
CA ALA A 160 4.65 -10.99 9.72
C ALA A 160 5.28 -10.42 11.01
N GLY A 161 5.46 -11.28 12.02
CA GLY A 161 5.99 -10.88 13.33
C GLY A 161 4.99 -10.21 14.27
N LYS A 162 3.79 -9.80 13.81
CA LYS A 162 2.75 -9.25 14.69
C LYS A 162 1.81 -10.35 15.17
N SER A 163 1.69 -10.49 16.49
CA SER A 163 0.74 -11.43 17.09
C SER A 163 -0.70 -10.96 16.84
N ARG A 164 -1.56 -11.87 16.37
CA ARG A 164 -2.98 -11.60 16.14
C ARG A 164 -3.81 -12.17 17.28
N ILE A 165 -3.58 -11.71 18.50
CA ILE A 165 -4.39 -12.15 19.64
C ILE A 165 -5.67 -11.33 19.59
N LYS A 166 -6.75 -11.94 19.09
CA LYS A 166 -8.10 -11.36 19.22
C LYS A 166 -8.77 -12.06 20.40
N HIS A 167 -8.73 -11.42 21.56
CA HIS A 167 -9.31 -11.96 22.80
C HIS A 167 -10.84 -12.14 22.71
N GLU A 168 -11.52 -11.41 21.81
CA GLU A 168 -12.99 -11.32 21.80
C GLU A 168 -13.66 -11.84 20.51
N ILE A 169 -12.91 -11.96 19.41
CA ILE A 169 -13.49 -12.25 18.09
C ILE A 169 -13.02 -13.62 17.62
N LYS A 170 -13.99 -14.49 17.34
CA LYS A 170 -13.81 -15.82 16.79
C LYS A 170 -12.84 -15.84 15.59
N LEU A 171 -11.88 -16.76 15.65
CA LEU A 171 -11.00 -17.12 14.54
C LEU A 171 -11.61 -18.32 13.79
N GLY A 172 -11.82 -18.20 12.47
CA GLY A 172 -12.31 -19.29 11.62
C GLY A 172 -13.84 -19.44 11.56
N ASN A 173 -14.31 -20.45 10.81
CA ASN A 173 -15.73 -20.67 10.56
C ASN A 173 -16.42 -21.40 11.73
N SER A 174 -17.73 -21.19 11.94
CA SER A 174 -18.42 -21.80 13.10
C SER A 174 -18.65 -23.26 12.82
N LYS A 175 -18.26 -24.15 13.73
CA LYS A 175 -18.61 -25.57 13.60
C LYS A 175 -20.13 -25.69 13.69
N LYS A 176 -20.75 -26.33 12.69
CA LYS A 176 -22.15 -26.75 12.76
C LYS A 176 -22.21 -28.01 13.62
N ASN A 177 -23.09 -28.02 14.61
CA ASN A 177 -23.27 -29.17 15.48
C ASN A 177 -24.04 -30.25 14.69
N ARG A 178 -23.45 -31.45 14.55
CA ARG A 178 -24.01 -32.52 13.71
C ARG A 178 -25.20 -33.23 14.37
N ALA A 179 -25.25 -33.25 15.70
CA ALA A 179 -26.27 -33.97 16.46
C ALA A 179 -27.48 -33.08 16.81
N LEU A 180 -27.26 -31.79 17.05
CA LEU A 180 -28.30 -30.83 17.43
C LEU A 180 -28.19 -29.58 16.55
N PRO A 181 -28.97 -29.48 15.45
CA PRO A 181 -28.86 -28.38 14.49
C PRO A 181 -29.05 -26.98 15.09
N ASN A 182 -29.79 -26.88 16.21
CA ASN A 182 -30.11 -25.61 16.88
C ASN A 182 -29.13 -25.23 18.01
N GLU A 183 -28.22 -26.11 18.41
CA GLU A 183 -27.23 -25.80 19.46
C GLU A 183 -25.86 -25.51 18.86
N ARG A 184 -25.37 -24.28 19.07
CA ARG A 184 -24.02 -23.90 18.65
C ARG A 184 -22.99 -24.54 19.58
N SER A 185 -22.04 -25.28 19.01
CA SER A 185 -20.90 -25.82 19.78
C SER A 185 -20.11 -24.69 20.45
N ARG A 186 -19.64 -24.90 21.70
CA ARG A 186 -18.78 -23.93 22.39
C ARG A 186 -17.57 -23.58 21.51
N VAL A 187 -17.33 -22.28 21.34
CA VAL A 187 -16.23 -21.76 20.52
C VAL A 187 -14.97 -21.75 21.38
N PHE A 188 -13.92 -22.43 20.92
CA PHE A 188 -12.62 -22.35 21.56
C PHE A 188 -11.88 -21.09 21.06
N ILE A 189 -11.55 -20.18 21.98
CA ILE A 189 -10.74 -18.99 21.70
C ILE A 189 -9.32 -19.32 22.14
N LEU A 190 -8.41 -19.38 21.15
CA LEU A 190 -7.00 -19.66 21.37
C LEU A 190 -6.38 -18.54 22.23
N ASN A 191 -5.87 -18.89 23.41
CA ASN A 191 -5.19 -17.96 24.31
C ASN A 191 -3.66 -18.07 24.22
N GLU A 192 -2.94 -17.21 24.93
CA GLU A 192 -1.47 -17.21 24.91
C GLU A 192 -0.83 -18.50 25.44
N ARG A 193 -1.45 -19.13 26.44
CA ARG A 193 -0.98 -20.42 26.99
C ARG A 193 -1.09 -21.51 25.94
N ASP A 194 -2.20 -21.57 25.21
CA ASP A 194 -2.41 -22.54 24.13
C ASP A 194 -1.38 -22.35 23.02
N ILE A 195 -1.14 -21.10 22.60
CA ILE A 195 -0.11 -20.76 21.60
C ILE A 195 1.26 -21.24 22.07
N ASN A 196 1.62 -20.99 23.33
CA ASN A 196 2.91 -21.39 23.88
C ASN A 196 3.04 -22.91 23.98
N ASN A 197 1.98 -23.62 24.36
CA ASN A 197 1.97 -25.09 24.39
C ASN A 197 2.14 -25.67 22.97
N ILE A 198 1.41 -25.15 21.98
CA ILE A 198 1.56 -25.56 20.57
C ILE A 198 2.99 -25.31 20.08
N ARG A 199 3.56 -24.14 20.36
CA ARG A 199 4.95 -23.82 20.00
C ARG A 199 5.94 -24.78 20.65
N LYS A 200 5.78 -25.07 21.94
CA LYS A 200 6.63 -26.03 22.66
C LYS A 200 6.56 -27.42 22.03
N SER A 201 5.36 -27.91 21.70
CA SER A 201 5.21 -29.22 21.05
C SER A 201 5.86 -29.24 19.66
N LEU A 202 5.72 -28.18 18.85
CA LEU A 202 6.37 -28.08 17.55
C LEU A 202 7.91 -28.09 17.66
N ILE A 203 8.48 -27.30 18.58
CA ILE A 203 9.94 -27.28 18.82
C ILE A 203 10.42 -28.64 19.34
N THR A 204 9.64 -29.29 20.21
CA THR A 204 10.03 -30.53 20.88
C THR A 204 9.95 -31.74 19.94
N TYR A 205 8.99 -31.78 19.03
CA TYR A 205 8.72 -32.98 18.22
C TYR A 205 8.91 -32.77 16.72
N HIS A 206 8.54 -31.62 16.16
CA HIS A 206 8.51 -31.41 14.72
C HIS A 206 9.82 -30.80 14.18
N TYR A 207 10.33 -29.72 14.79
CA TYR A 207 11.48 -28.97 14.25
C TYR A 207 12.85 -29.59 14.57
N LYS A 208 12.91 -30.87 14.91
CA LYS A 208 14.16 -31.62 15.14
C LYS A 208 14.61 -32.32 13.86
N VAL A 209 15.90 -32.64 13.77
CA VAL A 209 16.42 -33.53 12.73
C VAL A 209 15.72 -34.89 12.86
N ASN A 210 15.10 -35.38 11.78
CA ASN A 210 14.18 -36.54 11.78
C ASN A 210 12.95 -36.37 12.70
N GLY A 211 12.46 -35.13 12.85
CA GLY A 211 11.29 -34.81 13.64
C GLY A 211 10.01 -35.48 13.14
N ASP A 212 9.03 -35.57 14.03
CA ASP A 212 7.72 -36.12 13.72
C ASP A 212 6.98 -35.28 12.68
N THR A 213 6.06 -35.90 11.96
CA THR A 213 5.11 -35.15 11.12
C THR A 213 4.21 -34.25 11.99
N ILE A 214 3.61 -33.24 11.38
CA ILE A 214 2.67 -32.33 12.07
C ILE A 214 1.53 -33.12 12.72
N LYS A 215 1.03 -34.16 12.03
CA LYS A 215 -0.04 -35.03 12.56
C LYS A 215 0.38 -35.73 13.84
N LYS A 216 1.55 -36.38 13.84
CA LYS A 216 2.07 -37.11 15.00
C LYS A 216 2.49 -36.17 16.14
N THR A 217 2.95 -34.96 15.81
CA THR A 217 3.20 -33.90 16.79
C THR A 217 1.90 -33.43 17.46
N LEU A 218 0.79 -33.34 16.70
CA LEU A 218 -0.52 -33.00 17.25
C LEU A 218 -1.04 -34.11 18.19
N GLU A 219 -0.90 -35.38 17.81
CA GLU A 219 -1.24 -36.52 18.68
C GLU A 219 -0.49 -36.42 20.02
N ARG A 220 0.84 -36.24 19.97
CA ARG A 220 1.67 -36.03 21.16
C ARG A 220 1.32 -34.78 21.96
N HIS A 221 0.90 -33.70 21.29
CA HIS A 221 0.47 -32.47 21.96
C HIS A 221 -0.80 -32.69 22.79
N ILE A 222 -1.78 -33.43 22.23
CA ILE A 222 -3.03 -33.76 22.91
C ILE A 222 -2.77 -34.69 24.11
N ASP A 223 -1.81 -35.61 24.00
CA ASP A 223 -1.47 -36.49 25.13
C ASP A 223 -0.84 -35.75 26.33
N LEU A 224 -0.27 -34.56 26.10
CA LEU A 224 0.43 -33.76 27.11
C LEU A 224 -0.43 -32.71 27.81
N TYR A 225 -1.56 -32.31 27.21
CA TYR A 225 -2.35 -31.13 27.61
C TYR A 225 -3.86 -31.39 27.52
#